data_AF-A0A6G1FAE8-F1
#
_entry.id   AF-A0A6G1FAE8-F1
#
_cell.length_a   1.000
_cell.length_b   1.000
_cell.length_c   1.000
_cell.angle_alpha   90.00
_cell.angle_beta   90.00
_cell.angle_gamma   90.00
#
_symmetry.space_group_name_H-M   'P 1'
#
loop_
_entity.id
_entity.type
_entity.pdbx_description
1 polymer ?
#
loop_
_entity_poly.entity_id
_entity_poly.type
_entity_poly.pdbx_seq_one_letter_code
_entity_poly.pdbx_strand_id
1 'polypeptide(L)'
;MDITRLFPPRPAVSKALWFLYGGDVTKTKGGYEAMAATAWGILSSGHQEGASPVLTACVSPAEVILGANHQQQMYCHLLYGLRRRDALDCICALYAAGLVRALRLLQFKWR
;
A
#
# COMPACT_ATOMS: atom_id res chain seq x y z
N MET A 1 -20.52 -12.93 -16.66
CA MET A 1 -19.37 -13.75 -16.19
C MET A 1 -19.18 -13.42 -14.72
N ASP A 2 -19.55 -14.33 -13.82
CA ASP A 2 -19.28 -14.15 -12.40
C ASP A 2 -17.79 -14.28 -12.15
N ILE A 3 -17.13 -13.15 -11.86
CA ILE A 3 -15.72 -13.12 -11.47
C ILE A 3 -15.67 -13.53 -10.00
N THR A 4 -15.80 -14.82 -9.73
CA THR A 4 -15.52 -15.38 -8.40
C THR A 4 -14.00 -15.44 -8.21
N ARG A 5 -13.51 -14.96 -7.06
CA ARG A 5 -12.09 -15.07 -6.73
C ARG A 5 -11.72 -16.54 -6.60
N LEU A 6 -10.69 -16.98 -7.35
CA LEU A 6 -10.07 -18.30 -7.21
C LEU A 6 -9.62 -18.59 -5.77
N PHE A 7 -9.19 -17.54 -5.06
CA PHE A 7 -8.83 -17.59 -3.65
C PHE A 7 -9.65 -16.54 -2.89
N PRO A 8 -10.76 -16.95 -2.23
CA PRO A 8 -11.57 -16.03 -1.47
C PRO A 8 -10.83 -15.55 -0.20
N PRO A 9 -10.92 -14.26 0.16
CA PRO A 9 -10.38 -13.76 1.42
C PRO A 9 -11.05 -14.40 2.63
N ARG A 10 -10.37 -14.41 3.77
CA ARG A 10 -10.88 -14.97 5.01
C ARG A 10 -12.00 -14.09 5.58
N PRO A 11 -13.10 -14.67 6.10
CA PRO A 11 -14.27 -13.89 6.53
C PRO A 11 -14.02 -12.97 7.74
N ALA A 12 -13.07 -13.34 8.61
CA ALA A 12 -12.89 -12.67 9.90
C ALA A 12 -12.07 -11.38 9.81
N VAL A 13 -10.97 -11.38 9.06
CA VAL A 13 -10.11 -10.21 8.83
C VAL A 13 -9.35 -10.43 7.52
N SER A 14 -9.60 -9.59 6.52
CA SER A 14 -8.96 -9.65 5.20
C SER A 14 -8.21 -8.36 4.91
N LYS A 15 -6.97 -8.25 5.38
CA LYS A 15 -6.07 -7.16 4.98
C LYS A 15 -5.00 -7.66 4.01
N ALA A 16 -4.52 -6.74 3.19
CA ALA A 16 -3.37 -6.97 2.33
C ALA A 16 -2.12 -6.32 2.93
N LEU A 17 -0.99 -7.02 2.88
CA LEU A 17 0.31 -6.37 2.97
C LEU A 17 0.61 -5.79 1.59
N TRP A 18 0.26 -4.51 1.42
CA TRP A 18 0.42 -3.83 0.14
C TRP A 18 1.56 -2.82 0.22
N PHE A 19 2.61 -3.04 -0.58
CA PHE A 19 3.70 -2.09 -0.77
C PHE A 19 3.24 -0.93 -1.67
N LEU A 20 2.55 0.03 -1.05
CA LEU A 20 2.02 1.25 -1.66
C LEU A 20 2.80 2.47 -1.19
N TYR A 21 2.95 3.44 -2.09
CA TYR A 21 3.70 4.66 -1.83
C TYR A 21 2.88 5.85 -2.29
N GLY A 22 2.78 6.86 -1.43
CA GLY A 22 1.97 8.07 -1.63
C GLY A 22 2.38 8.89 -2.86
N GLY A 23 3.61 8.72 -3.34
CA GLY A 23 4.13 9.41 -4.52
C GLY A 23 4.17 10.93 -4.37
N ASP A 24 4.77 11.59 -5.35
CA ASP A 24 4.85 13.04 -5.37
C ASP A 24 3.66 13.66 -6.11
N VAL A 25 3.20 14.81 -5.60
CA VAL A 25 2.22 15.67 -6.26
C VAL A 25 2.96 16.89 -6.80
N THR A 26 2.87 17.10 -8.11
CA THR A 26 3.49 18.23 -8.80
C THR A 26 2.42 19.14 -9.40
N LYS A 27 2.71 20.43 -9.61
CA LYS A 27 1.79 21.35 -10.30
C LYS A 27 2.29 21.62 -11.71
N THR A 28 1.38 21.49 -12.67
CA THR A 28 1.64 21.84 -14.06
C THR A 28 1.66 23.36 -14.23
N LYS A 29 2.23 23.85 -15.35
CA LYS A 29 2.22 25.29 -15.69
C LYS A 29 0.80 25.87 -15.78
N GLY A 30 -0.21 25.03 -16.05
CA GLY A 30 -1.62 25.42 -16.08
C GLY A 30 -2.32 25.40 -14.72
N GLY A 31 -1.60 25.15 -13.62
CA GLY A 31 -2.17 25.16 -12.27
C GLY A 31 -2.81 23.84 -11.83
N TYR A 32 -2.88 22.84 -12.70
CA TYR A 32 -3.42 21.51 -12.37
C TYR A 32 -2.40 20.64 -11.63
N GLU A 33 -2.89 19.84 -10.68
CA GLU A 33 -2.09 18.83 -9.99
C GLU A 33 -1.84 17.63 -10.90
N ALA A 34 -0.59 17.21 -10.99
CA ALA A 34 -0.12 16.04 -11.69
C ALA A 34 0.55 15.10 -10.68
N MET A 35 -0.02 13.90 -10.56
CA MET A 35 0.45 12.86 -9.65
C MET A 35 0.22 11.48 -10.29
N ALA A 36 0.87 10.45 -9.75
CA ALA A 36 0.61 9.09 -10.19
C ALA A 36 -0.86 8.70 -9.91
N ALA A 37 -1.48 7.90 -10.78
CA ALA A 37 -2.88 7.45 -10.58
C ALA A 37 -3.07 6.73 -9.23
N THR A 38 -2.06 5.99 -8.78
CA THR A 38 -2.07 5.34 -7.46
C THR A 38 -1.95 6.34 -6.32
N ALA A 39 -1.13 7.40 -6.47
CA ALA A 39 -1.05 8.49 -5.51
C ALA A 39 -2.41 9.19 -5.38
N TRP A 40 -3.10 9.43 -6.50
CA TRP A 40 -4.43 10.00 -6.50
C TRP A 40 -5.45 9.13 -5.75
N GLY A 41 -5.43 7.80 -5.95
CA GLY A 41 -6.30 6.88 -5.20
C GLY A 41 -6.01 6.81 -3.70
N ILE A 42 -4.76 7.09 -3.30
CA ILE A 42 -4.34 7.18 -1.90
C ILE A 42 -4.77 8.52 -1.29
N LEU A 43 -4.59 9.62 -2.02
CA LEU A 43 -4.77 11.00 -1.54
C LEU A 43 -6.20 11.54 -1.65
N SER A 44 -7.01 10.96 -2.55
CA SER A 44 -8.39 11.41 -2.81
C SER A 44 -9.35 11.28 -1.61
N SER A 45 -8.96 10.58 -0.55
CA SER A 45 -9.73 10.52 0.72
C SER A 45 -9.77 11.84 1.51
N GLY A 46 -8.99 12.86 1.14
CA GLY A 46 -9.14 14.20 1.72
C GLY A 46 -10.40 14.94 1.26
N HIS A 47 -11.05 14.50 0.18
CA HIS A 47 -12.19 15.19 -0.45
C HIS A 47 -13.56 14.53 -0.24
N GLN A 48 -13.61 13.29 0.27
CA GLN A 48 -14.87 12.62 0.62
C GLN A 48 -14.78 12.10 2.07
N GLU A 49 -15.89 12.12 2.81
CA GLU A 49 -15.99 11.77 4.25
C GLU A 49 -15.66 10.29 4.60
N GLY A 50 -14.84 9.59 3.81
CA GLY A 50 -14.47 8.20 4.01
C GLY A 50 -12.97 7.94 3.85
N ALA A 51 -12.45 6.97 4.60
CA ALA A 51 -11.11 6.45 4.38
C ALA A 51 -10.99 5.84 2.98
N SER A 52 -9.88 6.08 2.27
CA SER A 52 -9.64 5.50 0.95
C SER A 52 -9.80 3.97 1.03
N PRO A 53 -10.53 3.33 0.10
CA PRO A 53 -10.65 1.87 0.04
C PRO A 53 -9.27 1.19 0.00
N VAL A 54 -8.31 1.85 -0.67
CA VAL A 54 -6.92 1.40 -0.78
C VAL A 54 -6.23 1.41 0.59
N LEU A 55 -6.39 2.50 1.36
CA LEU A 55 -5.85 2.62 2.72
C LEU A 55 -6.50 1.63 3.68
N THR A 56 -7.81 1.40 3.54
CA THR A 56 -8.59 0.50 4.41
C THR A 56 -8.20 -0.96 4.21
N ALA A 57 -7.98 -1.36 2.96
CA ALA A 57 -7.54 -2.71 2.59
C ALA A 57 -6.09 -3.00 3.01
N CYS A 58 -5.25 -1.98 3.15
CA CYS A 58 -3.87 -2.14 3.57
C CYS A 58 -3.76 -2.41 5.08
N VAL A 59 -2.81 -3.27 5.45
CA VAL A 59 -2.42 -3.48 6.86
C VAL A 59 -1.61 -2.33 7.42
N SER A 60 -0.89 -1.62 6.56
CA SER A 60 -0.02 -0.52 6.93
C SER A 60 -0.81 0.77 7.09
N PRO A 61 -0.47 1.59 8.09
CA PRO A 61 -1.21 2.81 8.37
C PRO A 61 -0.88 3.89 7.32
N ALA A 62 -1.74 4.91 7.22
CA ALA A 62 -1.63 5.94 6.18
C ALA A 62 -0.30 6.72 6.28
N GLU A 63 0.22 6.93 7.48
CA GLU A 63 1.49 7.60 7.77
C GLU A 63 2.68 6.85 7.18
N VAL A 64 2.60 5.51 7.13
CA VAL A 64 3.63 4.69 6.46
C VAL A 64 3.53 4.86 4.95
N ILE A 65 2.32 4.89 4.39
CA ILE A 65 2.11 5.01 2.93
C ILE A 65 2.46 6.42 2.42
N LEU A 66 2.20 7.45 3.23
CA LEU A 66 2.44 8.86 2.90
C LEU A 66 3.81 9.39 3.36
N GLY A 67 4.63 8.54 3.97
CA GLY A 67 5.99 8.90 4.40
C GLY A 67 6.90 9.40 3.27
N ALA A 68 7.90 10.20 3.62
CA ALA A 68 8.80 10.82 2.64
C ALA A 68 9.96 9.91 2.17
N ASN A 69 10.32 8.87 2.93
CA ASN A 69 11.47 8.01 2.63
C ASN A 69 11.06 6.59 2.25
N HIS A 70 11.19 6.24 0.97
CA HIS A 70 10.80 4.93 0.44
C HIS A 70 11.43 3.73 1.17
N GLN A 71 12.68 3.83 1.65
CA GLN A 71 13.30 2.72 2.39
C GLN A 71 12.67 2.54 3.77
N GLN A 72 12.41 3.63 4.49
CA GLN A 72 11.73 3.58 5.78
C GLN A 72 10.30 3.07 5.62
N GLN A 73 9.58 3.52 4.60
CA GLN A 73 8.23 3.03 4.30
C GLN A 73 8.23 1.52 4.05
N MET A 74 9.13 1.03 3.19
CA MET A 74 9.25 -0.40 2.88
C MET A 74 9.56 -1.23 4.14
N TYR A 75 10.45 -0.72 5.00
CA TYR A 75 10.73 -1.36 6.29
C TYR A 75 9.50 -1.39 7.20
N CYS A 76 8.78 -0.28 7.32
CA CYS A 76 7.56 -0.20 8.13
C CYS A 76 6.44 -1.08 7.58
N HIS A 77 6.28 -1.18 6.26
CA HIS A 77 5.36 -2.12 5.63
C HIS A 77 5.65 -3.55 6.06
N LEU A 78 6.91 -3.98 5.96
CA LEU A 78 7.34 -5.31 6.41
C LEU A 78 7.05 -5.49 7.90
N LEU A 79 7.41 -4.53 8.75
CA LEU A 79 7.21 -4.62 10.20
C LEU A 79 5.73 -4.80 10.56
N TYR A 80 4.83 -3.99 9.97
CA TYR A 80 3.39 -4.12 10.17
C TYR A 80 2.85 -5.46 9.65
N GLY A 81 3.33 -5.89 8.48
CA GLY A 81 2.95 -7.17 7.90
C GLY A 81 3.32 -8.36 8.77
N LEU A 82 4.54 -8.34 9.34
CA LEU A 82 5.02 -9.39 10.22
C LEU A 82 4.28 -9.39 11.56
N ARG A 83 4.06 -8.21 12.14
CA ARG A 83 3.37 -8.07 13.43
C ARG A 83 1.89 -8.43 13.35
N ARG A 84 1.25 -8.22 12.19
CA ARG A 84 -0.17 -8.53 11.95
C ARG A 84 -0.36 -9.64 10.94
N ARG A 85 0.57 -10.61 10.87
CA ARG A 85 0.55 -11.69 9.87
C ARG A 85 -0.76 -12.47 9.85
N ASP A 86 -1.39 -12.65 11.01
CA ASP A 86 -2.63 -13.42 11.15
C ASP A 86 -3.83 -12.69 10.54
N ALA A 87 -3.72 -11.38 10.28
CA ALA A 87 -4.72 -10.55 9.63
C ALA A 87 -4.49 -10.40 8.10
N LEU A 88 -3.45 -11.03 7.55
CA LEU A 88 -3.09 -10.92 6.14
C LEU A 88 -3.68 -12.04 5.29
N ASP A 89 -4.28 -11.67 4.17
CA ASP A 89 -4.79 -12.62 3.17
C ASP A 89 -3.94 -12.65 1.90
N CYS A 90 -3.23 -11.56 1.63
CA CYS A 90 -2.32 -11.49 0.50
C CYS A 90 -1.18 -10.51 0.76
N ILE A 91 -0.11 -10.71 -0.02
CA ILE A 91 1.02 -9.78 -0.12
C ILE A 91 1.04 -9.31 -1.56
N CYS A 92 1.00 -8.00 -1.78
CA CYS A 92 0.94 -7.42 -3.11
C CYS A 92 1.78 -6.14 -3.23
N ALA A 93 2.13 -5.80 -4.46
CA ALA A 93 2.80 -4.57 -4.83
C ALA A 93 2.26 -4.13 -6.19
N LEU A 94 2.36 -2.83 -6.50
CA LEU A 94 1.93 -2.31 -7.80
C LEU A 94 2.70 -2.95 -8.97
N TYR A 95 3.98 -3.22 -8.76
CA TYR A 95 4.87 -3.89 -9.71
C TYR A 95 5.61 -5.04 -9.03
N ALA A 96 5.90 -6.09 -9.78
CA ALA A 96 6.70 -7.22 -9.31
C ALA A 96 8.06 -6.79 -8.74
N ALA A 97 8.68 -5.77 -9.35
CA ALA A 97 9.93 -5.19 -8.86
C ALA A 97 9.81 -4.64 -7.43
N GLY A 98 8.67 -4.07 -7.05
CA GLY A 98 8.41 -3.60 -5.68
C GLY A 98 8.40 -4.75 -4.68
N LEU A 99 7.72 -5.85 -5.00
CA LEU A 99 7.69 -7.04 -4.16
C LEU A 99 9.09 -7.66 -4.00
N VAL A 100 9.83 -7.78 -5.10
CA VAL A 100 11.21 -8.29 -5.08
C VAL A 100 12.13 -7.42 -4.21
N ARG A 101 11.98 -6.09 -4.26
CA ARG A 101 12.75 -5.17 -3.41
C ARG A 101 12.39 -5.33 -1.93
N ALA A 102 11.11 -5.48 -1.61
CA ALA A 102 10.65 -5.70 -0.24
C ALA A 102 11.20 -7.01 0.33
N LEU A 103 11.12 -8.11 -0.43
CA LEU A 103 11.67 -9.40 -0.01
C LEU A 103 13.19 -9.36 0.16
N ARG A 104 13.92 -8.66 -0.72
CA ARG A 104 15.36 -8.42 -0.54
C ARG A 104 15.67 -7.62 0.72
N LEU A 105 14.90 -6.57 1.00
CA LEU A 105 15.07 -5.80 2.24
C LEU A 105 14.81 -6.67 3.46
N LEU A 106 13.75 -7.48 3.43
CA LEU A 106 13.44 -8.43 4.49
C LEU A 106 14.61 -9.37 4.73
N GLN A 107 15.14 -10.00 3.69
CA GLN A 107 16.31 -10.88 3.78
C GLN A 107 17.53 -10.20 4.42
N PHE A 108 17.76 -8.92 4.09
CA PHE A 108 18.91 -8.16 4.60
C PHE A 108 18.71 -7.62 6.02
N LYS A 109 17.46 -7.34 6.43
CA LYS A 109 17.12 -6.65 7.69
C LYS A 109 16.30 -7.51 8.67
N TRP A 110 16.24 -8.82 8.47
CA TRP A 110 15.46 -9.74 9.32
C TRP A 110 16.04 -9.94 10.73
N ARG A 111 17.35 -9.74 10.88
CA ARG A 111 18.03 -9.79 12.18
C ARG A 111 17.74 -8.54 12.99
#